data_AF-A0A925AQ96-F1
#
_entry.id   AF-A0A925AQ96-F1
#
_cell.length_a   1.000
_cell.length_b   1.000
_cell.length_c   1.000
_cell.angle_alpha   90.00
_cell.angle_beta   90.00
_cell.angle_gamma   90.00
#
_symmetry.space_group_name_H-M   'P 1'
#
loop_
_entity.id
_entity.type
_entity.pdbx_description
1 polymer ?
#
loop_
_entity_poly.entity_id
_entity_poly.type
_entity_poly.pdbx_seq_one_letter_code
_entity_poly.pdbx_strand_id
1 'polypeptide(L)'
;MNATKSLDAPIYHHMTQQPAHDATRASLSDRRHSLRGPVQSKAKVALLDGDKPGVKHDVLTRDASLSGISFLLRESWQVGQQCEIEFEANGHPARKYHAEVVRSRPISAGRFEMAVQFRKQV
;
A
#
# COMPACT_ATOMS: atom_id res chain seq x y z
N MET A 1 -36.95 -28.56 64.42
CA MET A 1 -36.40 -29.93 64.49
C MET A 1 -35.11 -29.91 63.69
N ASN A 2 -33.98 -30.30 64.28
CA ASN A 2 -32.66 -30.22 63.63
C ASN A 2 -32.16 -31.62 63.23
N ALA A 3 -31.62 -31.73 62.01
CA ALA A 3 -30.76 -32.80 61.52
C ALA A 3 -29.97 -32.22 60.32
N THR A 4 -28.65 -31.97 60.42
CA THR A 4 -27.54 -32.85 59.95
C THR A 4 -27.71 -33.32 58.50
N LYS A 5 -26.74 -33.33 57.57
CA LYS A 5 -25.25 -33.23 57.53
C LYS A 5 -24.85 -33.13 56.02
N SER A 6 -23.64 -32.80 55.55
CA SER A 6 -22.35 -32.37 56.11
C SER A 6 -21.49 -31.68 55.00
N LEU A 7 -20.28 -31.20 55.35
CA LEU A 7 -18.99 -31.13 54.58
C LEU A 7 -19.05 -31.19 53.02
N ASP A 8 -18.44 -30.26 52.28
CA ASP A 8 -16.98 -30.07 52.25
C ASP A 8 -16.50 -28.61 52.12
N ALA A 9 -15.20 -28.39 52.41
CA ALA A 9 -14.52 -27.09 52.39
C ALA A 9 -13.22 -27.17 51.52
N PRO A 10 -12.28 -26.21 51.60
CA PRO A 10 -12.26 -24.98 50.81
C PRO A 10 -11.01 -24.89 49.89
N ILE A 11 -10.80 -23.74 49.21
CA ILE A 11 -9.54 -22.95 49.16
C ILE A 11 -9.44 -22.06 47.89
N TYR A 12 -9.37 -20.76 48.15
CA TYR A 12 -8.89 -19.60 47.37
C TYR A 12 -8.20 -19.78 46.00
N HIS A 13 -8.46 -18.85 45.07
CA HIS A 13 -7.49 -17.79 44.71
C HIS A 13 -8.13 -16.57 44.01
N HIS A 14 -7.55 -15.38 44.23
CA HIS A 14 -7.90 -14.10 43.59
C HIS A 14 -7.24 -13.92 42.22
N MET A 15 -7.98 -13.44 41.21
CA MET A 15 -7.51 -12.57 40.11
C MET A 15 -8.70 -11.72 39.62
N THR A 16 -8.80 -10.43 39.94
CA THR A 16 -8.26 -9.25 39.22
C THR A 16 -8.76 -9.05 37.78
N GLN A 17 -9.59 -8.00 37.60
CA GLN A 17 -9.57 -6.99 36.50
C GLN A 17 -9.53 -7.52 35.04
N GLN A 18 -10.52 -7.27 34.16
CA GLN A 18 -10.91 -5.97 33.58
C GLN A 18 -12.15 -6.14 32.65
N PRO A 19 -12.95 -5.10 32.37
CA PRO A 19 -14.04 -5.17 31.39
C PRO A 19 -13.53 -5.24 29.95
N ALA A 20 -14.27 -5.96 29.09
CA ALA A 20 -13.89 -6.21 27.69
C ALA A 20 -13.78 -4.93 26.84
N HIS A 21 -12.87 -4.96 25.87
CA HIS A 21 -12.47 -3.80 25.08
C HIS A 21 -13.57 -3.28 24.15
N ASP A 22 -13.73 -1.96 24.14
CA ASP A 22 -14.55 -1.20 23.19
C ASP A 22 -13.90 -1.25 21.79
N ALA A 23 -14.37 -2.16 20.94
CA ALA A 23 -13.71 -2.51 19.69
C ALA A 23 -14.69 -2.72 18.51
N THR A 24 -15.65 -1.80 18.30
CA THR A 24 -16.43 -1.80 17.04
C THR A 24 -16.76 -0.40 16.52
N ARG A 25 -15.71 0.39 16.27
CA ARG A 25 -15.76 1.55 15.35
C ARG A 25 -14.71 1.44 14.24
N ALA A 26 -14.55 0.22 13.70
CA ALA A 26 -13.87 0.02 12.43
C ALA A 26 -14.61 0.81 11.34
N SER A 27 -13.92 1.80 10.75
CA SER A 27 -14.52 2.72 9.80
C SER A 27 -15.00 2.02 8.53
N LEU A 28 -16.22 2.34 8.08
CA LEU A 28 -16.89 1.81 6.86
C LEU A 28 -16.24 2.29 5.54
N SER A 29 -14.91 2.27 5.45
CA SER A 29 -14.14 2.69 4.27
C SER A 29 -12.70 2.15 4.33
N ASP A 30 -12.52 0.82 4.32
CA ASP A 30 -11.27 0.32 3.74
C ASP A 30 -11.30 0.61 2.24
N ARG A 31 -10.57 1.66 1.85
CA ARG A 31 -10.50 2.12 0.46
C ARG A 31 -9.65 1.19 -0.42
N ARG A 32 -8.98 0.18 0.14
CA ARG A 32 -8.06 -0.71 -0.57
C ARG A 32 -8.78 -1.94 -1.13
N HIS A 33 -9.17 -1.85 -2.39
CA HIS A 33 -9.85 -2.92 -3.12
C HIS A 33 -8.91 -4.04 -3.63
N SER A 34 -7.61 -4.01 -3.30
CA SER A 34 -6.62 -4.96 -3.82
C SER A 34 -5.47 -5.22 -2.85
N LEU A 35 -4.98 -6.47 -2.86
CA LEU A 35 -3.79 -6.89 -2.12
C LEU A 35 -2.54 -6.14 -2.62
N ARG A 36 -1.66 -5.79 -1.69
CA ARG A 36 -0.37 -5.15 -1.94
C ARG A 36 0.74 -6.08 -1.50
N GLY A 37 1.62 -6.44 -2.44
CA GLY A 37 2.87 -7.12 -2.13
C GLY A 37 4.02 -6.12 -2.12
N PRO A 38 4.99 -6.23 -1.19
CA PRO A 38 6.24 -5.48 -1.27
C PRO A 38 7.11 -6.03 -2.43
N VAL A 39 6.69 -5.76 -3.66
CA VAL A 39 7.38 -6.18 -4.88
C VAL A 39 8.22 -5.00 -5.37
N GLN A 40 9.54 -5.10 -5.16
CA GLN A 40 10.51 -4.23 -5.82
C GLN A 40 10.79 -4.80 -7.21
N SER A 41 10.24 -4.15 -8.24
CA SER A 41 10.52 -4.40 -9.64
C SER A 41 11.26 -3.19 -10.22
N LYS A 42 12.14 -3.45 -11.17
CA LYS A 42 12.71 -2.40 -12.02
C LYS A 42 11.68 -2.03 -13.09
N ALA A 43 11.53 -0.74 -13.32
CA ALA A 43 10.71 -0.20 -14.40
C ALA A 43 11.36 1.05 -14.99
N LYS A 44 11.07 1.32 -16.25
CA LYS A 44 11.32 2.60 -16.90
C LYS A 44 10.03 3.40 -16.90
N VAL A 45 10.12 4.67 -16.52
CA VAL A 45 8.98 5.58 -16.49
C VAL A 45 9.28 6.82 -17.31
N ALA A 46 8.30 7.28 -18.10
CA ALA A 46 8.41 8.52 -18.86
C ALA A 46 7.07 9.26 -18.85
N LEU A 47 7.12 10.59 -18.80
CA LEU A 47 5.93 11.40 -19.07
C LEU A 47 5.54 11.30 -20.55
N LEU A 48 4.23 11.27 -20.81
CA LEU A 48 3.67 11.40 -22.16
C LEU A 48 3.30 12.87 -22.47
N ASP A 49 3.16 13.71 -21.43
CA ASP A 49 2.79 15.12 -21.51
C ASP A 49 3.67 16.04 -20.62
N GLY A 50 3.55 17.37 -20.79
CA GLY A 50 4.28 18.37 -20.01
C GLY A 50 5.63 18.80 -20.61
N ASP A 51 6.53 19.34 -19.78
CA ASP A 51 7.74 20.05 -20.22
C ASP A 51 8.85 19.15 -20.79
N LYS A 52 8.86 17.86 -20.44
CA LYS A 52 9.89 16.87 -20.84
C LYS A 52 9.28 15.52 -21.24
N PRO A 53 8.43 15.47 -22.29
CA PRO A 53 7.79 14.23 -22.70
C PRO A 53 8.85 13.24 -23.24
N GLY A 54 8.63 11.94 -23.01
CA GLY A 54 9.48 10.86 -23.52
C GLY A 54 10.81 10.64 -22.80
N VAL A 55 11.20 11.50 -21.84
CA VAL A 55 12.41 11.27 -21.02
C VAL A 55 12.19 10.05 -20.12
N LYS A 56 12.95 8.98 -20.38
CA LYS A 56 12.89 7.74 -19.58
C LYS A 56 13.76 7.83 -18.33
N HIS A 57 13.19 7.44 -17.20
CA HIS A 57 13.90 7.30 -15.93
C HIS A 57 13.80 5.84 -15.45
N ASP A 58 14.94 5.24 -15.11
CA ASP A 58 14.98 3.94 -14.43
C ASP A 58 14.59 4.11 -12.95
N VAL A 59 13.61 3.34 -12.48
CA VAL A 59 13.10 3.38 -11.11
C VAL A 59 12.95 1.98 -10.52
N LEU A 60 12.99 1.92 -9.19
CA LEU A 60 12.55 0.76 -8.41
C LEU A 60 11.19 1.05 -7.80
N THR A 61 10.23 0.13 -7.98
CA THR A 61 8.94 0.23 -7.32
C THR A 61 9.08 0.03 -5.81
N ARG A 62 8.35 0.84 -5.04
CA ARG A 62 8.24 0.71 -3.58
C ARG A 62 7.03 -0.10 -3.13
N ASP A 63 6.00 -0.13 -3.96
CA ASP A 63 4.74 -0.84 -3.75
C ASP A 63 4.13 -1.09 -5.13
N ALA A 64 3.52 -2.26 -5.30
CA ALA A 64 2.89 -2.67 -6.55
C ALA A 64 1.57 -3.38 -6.30
N SER A 65 0.60 -3.06 -7.15
CA SER A 65 -0.76 -3.60 -7.14
C SER A 65 -1.24 -3.79 -8.58
N LEU A 66 -2.31 -4.56 -8.76
CA LEU A 66 -2.96 -4.72 -10.08
C LEU A 66 -3.43 -3.39 -10.70
N SER A 67 -3.67 -2.37 -9.86
CA SER A 67 -4.16 -1.06 -10.26
C SER A 67 -3.07 0.01 -10.48
N GLY A 68 -1.81 -0.25 -10.11
CA GLY A 68 -0.76 0.77 -10.15
C GLY A 68 0.41 0.52 -9.21
N ILE A 69 1.40 1.41 -9.27
CA ILE A 69 2.66 1.34 -8.52
C ILE A 69 2.97 2.67 -7.82
N SER A 70 3.92 2.63 -6.88
CA SER A 70 4.63 3.81 -6.40
C SER A 70 6.14 3.65 -6.51
N PHE A 71 6.85 4.76 -6.69
CA PHE A 71 8.30 4.80 -6.87
C PHE A 71 8.87 6.14 -6.39
N LEU A 72 10.20 6.27 -6.38
CA LEU A 72 10.90 7.52 -6.05
C LEU A 72 11.54 8.11 -7.29
N LEU A 73 11.39 9.42 -7.50
CA LEU A 73 11.99 10.17 -8.60
C LEU A 73 12.74 11.40 -8.07
N ARG A 74 13.69 11.94 -8.83
CA ARG A 74 14.36 13.23 -8.51
C ARG A 74 13.62 14.44 -9.06
N GLU A 75 12.76 14.23 -10.06
CA GLU A 75 11.91 15.26 -10.65
C GLU A 75 10.50 15.16 -10.06
N SER A 76 9.80 16.30 -9.96
CA SER A 76 8.40 16.36 -9.56
C SER A 76 7.50 16.30 -10.80
N TRP A 77 6.60 15.33 -10.84
CA TRP A 77 5.50 15.32 -11.82
C TRP A 77 4.20 15.81 -11.16
N GLN A 78 3.30 16.38 -11.95
CA GLN A 78 2.01 16.89 -11.47
C GLN A 78 0.95 15.78 -11.47
N VAL A 79 -0.01 15.87 -10.54
CA VAL A 79 -1.16 14.95 -10.51
C VAL A 79 -2.04 15.18 -11.74
N GLY A 80 -2.50 14.10 -12.37
CA GLY A 80 -3.26 14.10 -13.62
C GLY A 80 -2.43 13.94 -14.89
N GLN A 81 -1.11 14.13 -14.83
CA GLN A 81 -0.21 13.88 -15.97
C GLN A 81 -0.23 12.42 -16.40
N GLN A 82 -0.21 12.21 -17.71
CA GLN A 82 -0.13 10.88 -18.32
C GLN A 82 1.34 10.44 -18.43
N CYS A 83 1.59 9.19 -18.10
CA CYS A 83 2.92 8.60 -18.17
C CYS A 83 2.88 7.16 -18.70
N GLU A 84 4.03 6.71 -19.19
CA GLU A 84 4.30 5.37 -19.66
C GLU A 84 5.15 4.63 -18.63
N ILE A 85 4.78 3.39 -18.31
CA ILE A 85 5.49 2.49 -17.40
C ILE A 85 5.87 1.23 -18.17
N GLU A 86 7.16 0.92 -18.24
CA GLU A 86 7.72 -0.26 -18.91
C GLU A 86 8.44 -1.12 -17.86
N PHE A 87 7.88 -2.27 -17.51
CA PHE A 87 8.48 -3.19 -16.53
C PHE A 87 9.57 -4.05 -17.16
N GLU A 88 10.73 -4.13 -16.50
CA GLU A 88 11.75 -5.10 -16.88
C GLU A 88 11.22 -6.53 -16.66
N ALA A 89 11.43 -7.39 -17.65
CA ALA A 89 10.99 -8.77 -17.62
C ALA A 89 12.17 -9.70 -17.95
N ASN A 90 12.53 -10.57 -17.00
CA ASN A 90 13.68 -11.46 -17.13
C ASN A 90 13.39 -12.58 -18.15
N GLY A 91 13.71 -12.35 -19.43
CA GLY A 91 13.53 -13.32 -20.51
C GLY A 91 12.11 -13.40 -21.09
N HIS A 92 11.21 -12.50 -20.69
CA HIS A 92 9.86 -12.35 -21.26
C HIS A 92 9.70 -10.96 -21.91
N PRO A 93 8.67 -10.74 -22.75
CA PRO A 93 8.36 -9.40 -23.25
C PRO A 93 8.12 -8.42 -22.09
N ALA A 94 8.74 -7.24 -22.17
CA ALA A 94 8.51 -6.15 -21.21
C ALA A 94 7.03 -5.76 -21.21
N ARG A 95 6.43 -5.61 -20.02
CA ARG A 95 5.03 -5.20 -19.90
C ARG A 95 4.92 -3.69 -19.87
N LYS A 96 4.09 -3.14 -20.75
CA LYS A 96 3.98 -1.70 -20.96
C LYS A 96 2.59 -1.21 -20.57
N TYR A 97 2.51 -0.10 -19.85
CA TYR A 97 1.26 0.50 -19.39
C TYR A 97 1.24 2.00 -19.62
N HIS A 98 0.11 2.52 -20.12
CA HIS A 98 -0.25 3.91 -19.91
C HIS A 98 -0.86 4.04 -18.51
N ALA A 99 -0.43 5.07 -17.79
CA ALA A 99 -0.78 5.35 -16.43
C ALA A 99 -0.92 6.86 -16.19
N GLU A 100 -1.50 7.22 -15.06
CA GLU A 100 -1.68 8.61 -14.66
C GLU A 100 -1.10 8.84 -13.26
N VAL A 101 -0.43 9.97 -13.06
CA VAL A 101 0.09 10.38 -11.75
C VAL A 101 -1.07 10.72 -10.82
N VAL A 102 -1.30 9.89 -9.80
CA VAL A 102 -2.36 10.07 -8.79
C VAL A 102 -1.83 10.57 -7.44
N ARG A 103 -0.51 10.59 -7.24
CA ARG A 103 0.13 11.22 -6.09
C ARG A 103 1.52 11.71 -6.46
N SER A 104 1.82 12.94 -6.05
CA SER A 104 3.15 13.55 -6.10
C SER A 104 3.42 14.15 -4.73
N ARG A 105 4.45 13.68 -4.02
CA ARG A 105 4.79 14.15 -2.67
C ARG A 105 6.30 14.34 -2.51
N PRO A 106 6.81 15.53 -2.12
CA PRO A 106 8.22 15.68 -1.79
C PRO A 106 8.59 14.82 -0.58
N ILE A 107 9.80 14.26 -0.61
CA ILE A 107 10.45 13.57 0.50
C ILE A 107 11.82 14.20 0.77
N SER A 108 12.53 13.74 1.80
CA SER A 108 13.89 14.19 2.11
C SER A 108 14.87 13.96 0.95
N ALA A 109 15.95 14.77 0.93
CA ALA A 109 17.03 14.69 -0.07
C ALA A 109 16.62 14.96 -1.53
N GLY A 110 15.68 15.90 -1.75
CA GLY A 110 15.34 16.40 -3.09
C GLY A 110 14.73 15.34 -4.01
N ARG A 111 14.03 14.35 -3.43
CA ARG A 111 13.29 13.33 -4.16
C ARG A 111 11.80 13.51 -3.93
N PHE A 112 11.00 12.87 -4.79
CA PHE A 112 9.56 12.85 -4.71
C PHE A 112 9.06 11.41 -4.74
N GLU A 113 8.09 11.09 -3.90
CA GLU A 113 7.33 9.85 -3.92
C GLU A 113 6.17 10.01 -4.92
N MET A 114 6.30 9.34 -6.06
CA MET A 114 5.24 9.23 -7.06
C MET A 114 4.35 8.03 -6.75
N ALA A 115 3.06 8.15 -7.03
CA ALA A 115 2.22 6.99 -7.30
C ALA A 115 1.41 7.21 -8.57
N VAL A 116 1.30 6.16 -9.38
CA VAL A 116 0.60 6.16 -10.65
C VAL A 116 -0.48 5.09 -10.65
N GLN A 117 -1.61 5.38 -11.30
CA GLN A 117 -2.69 4.42 -11.54
C GLN A 117 -2.63 3.97 -13.00
N PHE A 118 -2.63 2.66 -13.25
CA PHE A 118 -2.69 2.13 -14.60
C PHE A 118 -4.05 2.48 -15.25
N ARG A 119 -4.00 2.94 -16.50
CA ARG A 119 -5.18 3.24 -17.32
C ARG A 119 -5.39 2.16 -18.38
N LYS A 120 -4.32 1.70 -19.05
CA LYS A 120 -4.36 0.69 -20.11
C LYS A 120 -3.02 -0.03 -20.26
N GLN A 121 -3.04 -1.32 -20.58
CA GLN A 121 -1.84 -2.05 -21.05
C GLN A 121 -1.64 -1.82 -22.55
N VAL A 122 -0.38 -1.66 -22.97
CA VAL A 122 0.06 -1.40 -24.36
C VAL A 122 0.82 -2.62 -24.88
#